data_AF-A0A517QQR9-F1
#
_entry.id   AF-A0A517QQR9-F1
#
_cell.length_a   1.000
_cell.length_b   1.000
_cell.length_c   1.000
_cell.angle_alpha   90.00
_cell.angle_beta   90.00
_cell.angle_gamma   90.00
#
_symmetry.space_group_name_H-M   'P 1'
#
loop_
_entity.id
_entity.type
_entity.pdbx_description
1 polymer ?
#
loop_
_entity_poly.entity_id
_entity_poly.type
_entity_poly.pdbx_seq_one_letter_code
_entity_poly.pdbx_strand_id
1 'polypeptide(L)'
;MTESGVRDWWDCFLQHVQEPSRAAPLKEASLAENLGDWTRLTTEAVVRTCESMGWEATARGHRLRRLPETASEYLALDAMAFPDRESCGDVPWPMPVAVFELENSPRDDRVAYSLWKVLCTRSPLRMVYAYRRDWEQTRGLMNHLASEVIGSLSLQDRKQLEGVTTVVTGSRGESETFPHGYFKLWLLDTNLGKFDRI
;
A
#
# COMPACT_ATOMS: atom_id res chain seq x y z
N MET A 1 12.65 -7.74 -1.49
CA MET A 1 11.70 -8.21 -0.47
C MET A 1 11.12 -9.53 -0.95
N THR A 2 11.04 -10.53 -0.07
CA THR A 2 10.43 -11.86 -0.33
C THR A 2 8.97 -11.86 0.13
N GLU A 3 8.20 -12.91 -0.21
CA GLU A 3 6.85 -13.10 0.35
C GLU A 3 6.84 -13.10 1.88
N SER A 4 7.88 -13.64 2.53
CA SER A 4 8.02 -13.59 4.00
C SER A 4 8.09 -12.14 4.50
N GLY A 5 8.85 -11.27 3.84
CA GLY A 5 8.93 -9.85 4.21
C GLY A 5 7.62 -9.09 4.03
N VAL A 6 6.73 -9.55 3.13
CA VAL A 6 5.38 -9.00 3.01
C VAL A 6 4.47 -9.44 4.16
N ARG A 7 4.64 -10.67 4.67
CA ARG A 7 3.92 -11.10 5.87
C ARG A 7 4.39 -10.32 7.11
N ASP A 8 5.69 -10.12 7.25
CA ASP A 8 6.25 -9.31 8.35
C ASP A 8 5.72 -7.87 8.30
N TRP A 9 5.71 -7.26 7.11
CA TRP A 9 5.08 -5.96 6.88
C TRP A 9 3.61 -5.96 7.28
N TRP A 10 2.86 -6.97 6.85
CA TRP A 10 1.42 -7.07 7.10
C TRP A 10 1.09 -7.19 8.58
N ASP A 11 1.78 -8.05 9.30
CA ASP A 11 1.58 -8.24 10.73
C ASP A 11 1.91 -6.96 11.51
N CYS A 12 3.00 -6.27 11.12
CA CYS A 12 3.36 -4.97 11.70
C CYS A 12 2.30 -3.89 11.40
N PHE A 13 1.81 -3.83 10.16
CA PHE A 13 0.73 -2.92 9.77
C PHE A 13 -0.54 -3.17 10.60
N LEU A 14 -0.93 -4.43 10.78
CA LEU A 14 -2.09 -4.81 11.57
C LEU A 14 -1.96 -4.40 13.04
N GLN A 15 -0.77 -4.56 13.63
CA GLN A 15 -0.49 -4.08 14.99
C GLN A 15 -0.69 -2.57 15.11
N HIS A 16 -0.22 -1.80 14.12
CA HIS A 16 -0.42 -0.36 14.13
C HIS A 16 -1.90 0.04 13.96
N VAL A 17 -2.65 -0.54 13.03
CA VAL A 17 -4.07 -0.18 12.93
C VAL A 17 -4.88 -0.61 14.16
N GLN A 18 -4.42 -1.62 14.91
CA GLN A 18 -5.00 -2.09 16.18
C GLN A 18 -4.76 -1.19 17.39
N GLU A 19 -3.78 -0.27 17.34
CA GLU A 19 -3.52 0.60 18.47
C GLU A 19 -4.79 1.38 18.84
N PRO A 20 -5.17 1.46 20.14
CA PRO A 20 -6.45 2.05 20.55
C PRO A 20 -6.70 3.46 20.03
N SER A 21 -5.63 4.26 19.88
CA SER A 21 -5.65 5.62 19.33
C SER A 21 -6.02 5.69 17.84
N ARG A 22 -5.88 4.59 17.09
CA ARG A 22 -6.18 4.50 15.64
C ARG A 22 -7.36 3.59 15.34
N ALA A 23 -7.51 2.49 16.07
CA ALA A 23 -8.53 1.49 15.82
C ALA A 23 -9.95 2.07 15.85
N ALA A 24 -10.29 2.81 16.91
CA ALA A 24 -11.61 3.43 17.03
C ALA A 24 -11.85 4.50 15.93
N PRO A 25 -10.94 5.47 15.71
CA PRO A 25 -11.10 6.43 14.61
C PRO A 25 -11.17 5.81 13.21
N LEU A 26 -10.39 4.76 12.92
CA LEU A 26 -10.44 4.05 11.63
C LEU A 26 -11.78 3.35 11.44
N LYS A 27 -12.30 2.72 12.49
CA LYS A 27 -13.61 2.08 12.49
C LYS A 27 -14.72 3.10 12.27
N GLU A 28 -14.70 4.22 12.99
CA GLU A 28 -15.66 5.31 12.83
C GLU A 28 -15.61 5.91 11.42
N ALA A 29 -14.41 6.22 10.91
CA ALA A 29 -14.24 6.76 9.56
C ALA A 29 -14.77 5.79 8.48
N SER A 30 -14.53 4.48 8.64
CA SER A 30 -15.05 3.44 7.74
C SER A 30 -16.59 3.37 7.79
N LEU A 31 -17.17 3.38 8.99
CA LEU A 31 -18.64 3.30 9.18
C LEU A 31 -19.36 4.54 8.66
N ALA A 32 -18.76 5.72 8.84
CA ALA A 32 -19.28 7.00 8.36
C ALA A 32 -18.96 7.27 6.88
N GLU A 33 -18.24 6.37 6.20
CA GLU A 33 -17.72 6.57 4.84
C GLU A 33 -16.91 7.88 4.69
N ASN A 34 -16.27 8.32 5.77
CA ASN A 34 -15.35 9.46 5.76
C ASN A 34 -13.98 9.00 5.23
N LEU A 35 -13.90 8.90 3.91
CA LEU A 35 -12.72 8.39 3.21
C LEU A 35 -11.48 9.28 3.40
N GLY A 36 -11.66 10.58 3.68
CA GLY A 36 -10.56 11.50 3.96
C GLY A 36 -9.83 11.13 5.26
N ASP A 37 -10.58 10.93 6.34
CA ASP A 37 -10.00 10.49 7.62
C ASP A 37 -9.47 9.06 7.55
N TRP A 38 -10.17 8.17 6.82
CA TRP A 38 -9.67 6.81 6.61
C TRP A 38 -8.32 6.82 5.89
N THR A 39 -8.16 7.60 4.81
CA THR A 39 -6.88 7.71 4.08
C THR A 39 -5.82 8.26 5.02
N ARG A 40 -6.09 9.36 5.73
CA ARG A 40 -5.12 9.98 6.64
C ARG A 40 -4.62 9.01 7.72
N LEU A 41 -5.53 8.30 8.39
CA LEU A 41 -5.19 7.34 9.45
C LEU A 41 -4.44 6.13 8.89
N THR A 42 -4.81 5.67 7.69
CA THR A 42 -4.12 4.56 7.01
C THR A 42 -2.73 4.97 6.54
N THR A 43 -2.55 6.18 6.01
CA THR A 43 -1.24 6.75 5.68
C THR A 43 -0.34 6.82 6.91
N GLU A 44 -0.87 7.27 8.05
CA GLU A 44 -0.11 7.29 9.31
C GLU A 44 0.33 5.87 9.71
N ALA A 45 -0.57 4.88 9.64
CA ALA A 45 -0.23 3.49 9.94
C ALA A 45 0.84 2.94 8.98
N VAL A 46 0.80 3.28 7.68
CA VAL A 46 1.84 2.92 6.71
C VAL A 46 3.19 3.51 7.10
N VAL A 47 3.25 4.80 7.45
CA VAL A 47 4.51 5.45 7.88
C VAL A 47 5.06 4.79 9.14
N ARG A 48 4.22 4.51 10.14
CA ARG A 48 4.65 3.80 11.35
C ARG A 48 5.16 2.39 11.06
N THR A 49 4.51 1.68 10.13
CA THR A 49 4.96 0.36 9.69
C THR A 49 6.34 0.45 9.05
N CYS A 50 6.60 1.44 8.17
CA CYS A 50 7.93 1.69 7.63
C CYS A 50 8.98 1.91 8.74
N GLU A 51 8.67 2.77 9.71
CA GLU A 51 9.58 3.08 10.82
C GLU A 51 9.91 1.82 11.64
N SER A 52 8.91 1.00 11.96
CA SER A 52 9.07 -0.28 12.67
C SER A 52 9.87 -1.32 11.87
N MET A 53 9.84 -1.23 10.54
CA MET A 53 10.64 -2.05 9.63
C MET A 53 12.08 -1.52 9.44
N GLY A 54 12.47 -0.46 10.15
CA GLY A 54 13.79 0.18 10.04
C GLY A 54 13.95 1.03 8.78
N TRP A 55 12.84 1.53 8.22
CA TRP A 55 12.86 2.39 7.04
C TRP A 55 12.49 3.82 7.39
N GLU A 56 13.03 4.75 6.60
CA GLU A 56 12.66 6.15 6.68
C GLU A 56 11.61 6.45 5.60
N ALA A 57 10.41 6.84 6.01
CA ALA A 57 9.30 7.09 5.11
C ALA A 57 8.96 8.58 4.97
N THR A 58 8.40 8.90 3.81
CA THR A 58 7.73 10.17 3.54
C THR A 58 6.29 9.91 3.17
N ALA A 59 5.42 10.84 3.58
CA ALA A 59 4.03 10.91 3.13
C ALA A 59 3.49 12.31 3.41
N ARG A 60 2.26 12.59 2.98
CA ARG A 60 1.56 13.81 3.42
C ARG A 60 1.49 13.90 4.95
N GLY A 61 2.04 14.97 5.52
CA GLY A 61 2.14 15.16 6.98
C GLY A 61 3.43 14.60 7.61
N HIS A 62 4.20 13.80 6.87
CA HIS A 62 5.44 13.15 7.32
C HIS A 62 6.57 13.50 6.34
N ARG A 63 7.29 14.60 6.60
CA ARG A 63 8.38 15.04 5.72
C ARG A 63 9.67 14.28 6.03
N LEU A 64 10.27 13.70 5.00
CA LEU A 64 11.60 13.11 5.11
C LEU A 64 12.67 14.17 4.75
N ARG A 65 13.57 14.45 5.70
CA ARG A 65 14.68 15.41 5.52
C ARG A 65 15.99 14.77 5.04
N ARG A 66 15.96 13.46 4.80
CA ARG A 66 17.15 12.71 4.43
C ARG A 66 17.61 12.98 3.01
N LEU A 67 16.66 13.11 2.07
CA LEU A 67 17.00 13.42 0.69
C LEU A 67 17.40 14.89 0.56
N PRO A 68 18.27 15.24 -0.40
CA PRO A 68 18.68 16.63 -0.65
C PRO A 68 17.49 17.56 -0.90
N GLU A 69 16.45 17.06 -1.57
CA GLU A 69 15.16 17.77 -1.70
C GLU A 69 14.20 17.24 -0.63
N THR A 70 13.74 18.09 0.28
CA THR A 70 12.77 17.69 1.31
C THR A 70 11.34 17.86 0.78
N ALA A 71 10.69 16.74 0.45
CA ALA A 71 9.28 16.70 0.08
C ALA A 71 8.47 15.78 1.00
N SER A 72 7.14 15.93 0.97
CA SER A 72 6.20 14.96 1.52
C SER A 72 5.78 13.90 0.50
N GLU A 73 5.94 14.18 -0.79
CA GLU A 73 5.58 13.33 -1.92
C GLU A 73 6.70 13.42 -2.96
N TYR A 74 7.16 12.27 -3.45
CA TYR A 74 8.06 12.20 -4.61
C TYR A 74 7.36 11.43 -5.73
N LEU A 75 7.60 11.83 -6.98
CA LEU A 75 6.98 11.21 -8.16
C LEU A 75 5.44 11.19 -8.14
N ALA A 76 4.82 12.09 -7.35
CA ALA A 76 3.38 12.10 -7.07
C ALA A 76 2.83 10.77 -6.51
N LEU A 77 3.66 10.08 -5.71
CA LEU A 77 3.28 8.92 -4.91
C LEU A 77 2.90 9.36 -3.50
N ASP A 78 1.84 8.77 -2.95
CA ASP A 78 1.30 9.15 -1.63
C ASP A 78 2.28 8.88 -0.48
N ALA A 79 3.04 7.79 -0.57
CA ALA A 79 4.14 7.53 0.34
C ALA A 79 5.28 6.75 -0.33
N MET A 80 6.48 6.98 0.17
CA MET A 80 7.69 6.24 -0.22
C MET A 80 8.55 5.98 1.01
N ALA A 81 9.24 4.84 1.01
CA ALA A 81 10.17 4.46 2.07
C ALA A 81 11.56 4.17 1.52
N PHE A 82 12.56 4.51 2.31
CA PHE A 82 13.98 4.39 1.99
C PHE A 82 14.68 3.57 3.09
N PRO A 83 15.70 2.77 2.74
CA PRO A 83 16.44 1.97 3.74
C PRO A 83 17.17 2.93 4.68
N ASP A 84 17.18 2.78 6.00
CA ASP A 84 17.84 3.73 6.90
C ASP A 84 19.33 4.03 6.54
N ARG A 85 19.87 5.11 7.13
CA ARG A 85 21.27 5.53 6.89
C ARG A 85 22.29 4.45 7.26
N GLU A 86 22.00 3.66 8.29
CA GLU A 86 22.91 2.60 8.74
C GLU A 86 22.98 1.47 7.69
N SER A 87 21.85 1.14 7.06
CA SER A 87 21.73 0.04 6.10
C SER A 87 22.32 0.35 4.73
N CYS A 88 22.29 1.60 4.24
CA CYS A 88 22.78 1.95 2.90
C CYS A 88 23.93 2.97 2.87
N GLY A 89 24.41 3.42 4.03
CA GLY A 89 25.37 4.50 4.14
C GLY A 89 24.80 5.88 3.78
N ASP A 90 25.67 6.88 3.77
CA ASP A 90 25.31 8.30 3.54
C ASP A 90 25.21 8.64 2.04
N VAL A 91 24.45 7.85 1.28
CA VAL A 91 24.17 8.12 -0.12
C VAL A 91 23.08 9.20 -0.24
N PRO A 92 23.26 10.27 -1.05
CA PRO A 92 22.27 11.34 -1.16
C PRO A 92 20.94 10.91 -1.77
N TRP A 93 20.96 9.96 -2.71
CA TRP A 93 19.78 9.49 -3.43
C TRP A 93 19.66 7.96 -3.35
N PRO A 94 19.30 7.40 -2.18
CA PRO A 94 19.02 5.98 -2.05
C PRO A 94 17.82 5.61 -2.93
N MET A 95 17.84 4.40 -3.49
CA MET A 95 16.66 3.83 -4.14
C MET A 95 15.59 3.50 -3.08
N PRO A 96 14.30 3.64 -3.41
CA PRO A 96 13.24 3.28 -2.48
C PRO A 96 13.19 1.77 -2.24
N VAL A 97 12.86 1.39 -1.01
CA VAL A 97 12.58 -0.01 -0.62
C VAL A 97 11.10 -0.35 -0.71
N ALA A 98 10.23 0.66 -0.58
CA ALA A 98 8.79 0.51 -0.72
C ALA A 98 8.14 1.78 -1.28
N VAL A 99 7.05 1.61 -2.04
CA VAL A 99 6.20 2.69 -2.51
C VAL A 99 4.73 2.36 -2.30
N PHE A 100 3.93 3.38 -2.03
CA PHE A 100 2.54 3.22 -1.64
C PHE A 100 1.64 4.25 -2.32
N GLU A 101 0.46 3.80 -2.71
CA GLU A 101 -0.67 4.63 -3.12
C GLU A 101 -1.87 4.31 -2.24
N LEU A 102 -2.66 5.33 -1.89
CA LEU A 102 -3.87 5.19 -1.08
C LEU A 102 -5.05 5.84 -1.83
N GLU A 103 -5.69 5.06 -2.71
CA GLU A 103 -6.75 5.54 -3.59
C GLU A 103 -8.11 4.97 -3.19
N ASN A 104 -8.94 5.85 -2.62
CA ASN A 104 -10.28 5.51 -2.13
C ASN A 104 -11.41 5.88 -3.07
N SER A 105 -11.10 6.35 -4.28
CA SER A 105 -12.10 6.56 -5.32
C SER A 105 -12.92 5.29 -5.53
N PRO A 106 -14.26 5.40 -5.61
CA PRO A 106 -15.13 4.27 -5.95
C PRO A 106 -14.97 3.85 -7.42
N ARG A 107 -14.35 4.69 -8.26
CA ARG A 107 -14.03 4.35 -9.65
C ARG A 107 -12.81 3.44 -9.70
N ASP A 108 -12.96 2.23 -10.23
CA ASP A 108 -11.87 1.24 -10.30
C ASP A 108 -10.70 1.72 -11.17
N ASP A 109 -10.94 2.49 -12.24
CA ASP A 109 -9.88 3.05 -13.09
C ASP A 109 -8.91 3.98 -12.34
N ARG A 110 -9.37 4.61 -11.26
CA ARG A 110 -8.49 5.43 -10.42
C ARG A 110 -7.53 4.57 -9.60
N VAL A 111 -8.02 3.45 -9.08
CA VAL A 111 -7.18 2.47 -8.39
C VAL A 111 -6.26 1.77 -9.39
N ALA A 112 -6.74 1.48 -10.60
CA ALA A 112 -5.95 0.92 -11.69
C ALA A 112 -4.80 1.85 -12.08
N TYR A 113 -5.06 3.15 -12.22
CA TYR A 113 -4.03 4.16 -12.42
C TYR A 113 -2.99 4.15 -11.30
N SER A 114 -3.43 4.02 -10.04
CA SER A 114 -2.52 3.97 -8.88
C SER A 114 -1.65 2.70 -8.88
N LEU A 115 -2.23 1.55 -9.26
CA LEU A 115 -1.47 0.31 -9.47
C LEU A 115 -0.44 0.47 -10.59
N TRP A 116 -0.86 1.03 -11.73
CA TRP A 116 0.06 1.32 -12.83
C TRP A 116 1.19 2.25 -12.40
N LYS A 117 0.91 3.32 -11.64
CA LYS A 117 1.92 4.23 -11.08
C LYS A 117 2.98 3.49 -10.27
N VAL A 118 2.57 2.66 -9.30
CA VAL A 118 3.55 1.94 -8.46
C VAL A 118 4.35 0.92 -9.28
N LEU A 119 3.74 0.27 -10.29
CA LEU A 119 4.43 -0.67 -11.18
C LEU A 119 5.51 0.01 -12.04
N CYS A 120 5.34 1.29 -12.39
CA CYS A 120 6.34 2.07 -13.12
C CYS A 120 7.57 2.46 -12.27
N THR A 121 7.56 2.19 -10.96
CA THR A 121 8.65 2.53 -10.05
C THR A 121 9.60 1.35 -9.83
N ARG A 122 10.89 1.64 -9.70
CA ARG A 122 11.90 0.65 -9.29
C ARG A 122 11.91 0.54 -7.77
N SER A 123 11.06 -0.33 -7.23
CA SER A 123 10.93 -0.58 -5.79
C SER A 123 10.73 -2.07 -5.51
N PRO A 124 11.43 -2.66 -4.52
CA PRO A 124 11.23 -4.05 -4.09
C PRO A 124 9.83 -4.35 -3.54
N LEU A 125 9.15 -3.36 -2.96
CA LEU A 125 7.77 -3.46 -2.49
C LEU A 125 6.92 -2.36 -3.12
N ARG A 126 5.75 -2.74 -3.64
CA ARG A 126 4.76 -1.83 -4.22
C ARG A 126 3.40 -2.19 -3.65
N MET A 127 2.71 -1.24 -3.03
CA MET A 127 1.40 -1.51 -2.45
C MET A 127 0.39 -0.44 -2.86
N VAL A 128 -0.83 -0.86 -3.13
CA VAL A 128 -1.98 0.04 -3.31
C VAL A 128 -2.98 -0.23 -2.21
N TYR A 129 -3.44 0.80 -1.53
CA TYR A 129 -4.53 0.74 -0.58
C TYR A 129 -5.79 1.25 -1.27
N ALA A 130 -6.90 0.55 -1.08
CA ALA A 130 -8.19 0.98 -1.59
C ALA A 130 -9.31 0.60 -0.62
N TYR A 131 -10.25 1.51 -0.41
CA TYR A 131 -11.48 1.20 0.31
C TYR A 131 -12.58 0.69 -0.63
N ARG A 132 -13.24 -0.40 -0.26
CA ARG A 132 -14.46 -0.88 -0.90
C ARG A 132 -15.48 -1.21 0.18
N ARG A 133 -16.76 -0.93 -0.07
CA ARG A 133 -17.79 -1.01 0.98
C ARG A 133 -17.97 -2.44 1.49
N ASP A 134 -17.87 -3.41 0.58
CA ASP A 134 -18.12 -4.82 0.80
C ASP A 134 -17.17 -5.70 -0.03
N TRP A 135 -17.32 -7.02 0.14
CA TRP A 135 -16.47 -8.00 -0.51
C TRP A 135 -16.79 -8.23 -1.98
N GLU A 136 -18.01 -7.97 -2.42
CA GLU A 136 -18.35 -8.07 -3.83
C GLU A 136 -17.62 -6.99 -4.62
N GLN A 137 -17.65 -5.76 -4.13
CA GLN A 137 -16.89 -4.63 -4.69
C GLN A 137 -15.38 -4.88 -4.64
N THR A 138 -14.88 -5.48 -3.55
CA THR A 138 -13.46 -5.85 -3.43
C THR A 138 -13.04 -6.85 -4.51
N ARG A 139 -13.84 -7.91 -4.72
CA ARG A 139 -13.57 -8.91 -5.76
C ARG A 139 -13.67 -8.30 -7.17
N GLY A 140 -14.66 -7.45 -7.40
CA GLY A 140 -14.80 -6.67 -8.63
C GLY A 140 -13.54 -5.88 -8.94
N LEU A 141 -13.04 -5.13 -7.95
CA LEU A 141 -11.80 -4.38 -8.05
C LEU A 141 -10.59 -5.29 -8.38
N MET A 142 -10.39 -6.40 -7.67
CA MET A 142 -9.26 -7.30 -7.95
C MET A 142 -9.28 -7.84 -9.38
N ASN A 143 -10.46 -8.21 -9.88
CA ASN A 143 -10.63 -8.67 -11.26
C ASN A 143 -10.34 -7.54 -12.27
N HIS A 144 -10.80 -6.32 -11.99
CA HIS A 144 -10.52 -5.15 -12.81
C HIS A 144 -9.02 -4.87 -12.90
N LEU A 145 -8.32 -4.83 -11.76
CA LEU A 145 -6.88 -4.61 -11.71
C LEU A 145 -6.09 -5.70 -12.44
N ALA A 146 -6.50 -6.96 -12.29
CA ALA A 146 -5.91 -8.09 -12.99
C ALA A 146 -6.10 -7.99 -14.51
N SER A 147 -7.30 -7.64 -14.98
CA SER A 147 -7.60 -7.49 -16.41
C SER A 147 -6.90 -6.29 -17.02
N GLU A 148 -7.18 -5.09 -16.49
CA GLU A 148 -6.87 -3.83 -17.16
C GLU A 148 -5.42 -3.41 -16.99
N VAL A 149 -4.81 -3.70 -15.84
CA VAL A 149 -3.41 -3.32 -15.59
C VAL A 149 -2.49 -4.47 -15.89
N ILE A 150 -2.66 -5.62 -15.22
CA ILE A 150 -1.73 -6.75 -15.34
C ILE A 150 -1.92 -7.48 -16.68
N GLY A 151 -3.16 -7.66 -17.13
CA GLY A 151 -3.49 -8.29 -18.41
C GLY A 151 -3.07 -7.47 -19.62
N SER A 152 -2.90 -6.16 -19.46
CA SER A 152 -2.44 -5.24 -20.51
C SER A 152 -0.92 -5.18 -20.64
N LEU A 153 -0.16 -5.73 -19.68
CA LEU A 153 1.29 -5.84 -19.79
C LEU A 153 1.67 -6.88 -20.85
N SER A 154 2.73 -6.60 -21.61
CA SER A 154 3.32 -7.63 -22.44
C SER A 154 3.87 -8.76 -21.55
N LEU A 155 4.00 -9.97 -22.11
CA LEU A 155 4.64 -11.09 -21.39
C LEU A 155 6.07 -10.76 -20.94
N GLN A 156 6.77 -9.90 -21.67
CA GLN A 156 8.10 -9.45 -21.31
C GLN A 156 8.05 -8.50 -20.11
N ASP A 157 7.21 -7.46 -20.17
CA ASP A 157 7.09 -6.49 -19.08
C ASP A 157 6.66 -7.17 -17.78
N ARG A 158 5.72 -8.12 -17.88
CA ARG A 158 5.23 -8.86 -16.73
C ARG A 158 6.28 -9.78 -16.11
N LYS A 159 7.16 -10.39 -16.92
CA LYS A 159 8.32 -11.16 -16.42
C LYS A 159 9.39 -10.27 -15.78
N GLN A 160 9.47 -9.01 -16.19
CA GLN A 160 10.39 -8.01 -15.65
C GLN A 160 9.85 -7.30 -14.40
N LEU A 161 8.64 -7.64 -13.93
CA LEU A 161 8.16 -7.20 -12.63
C LEU A 161 8.96 -7.88 -11.51
N GLU A 162 10.08 -7.29 -11.17
CA GLU A 162 10.89 -7.67 -10.01
C GLU A 162 10.24 -7.16 -8.71
N GLY A 163 10.53 -7.84 -7.59
CA GLY A 163 9.97 -7.49 -6.28
C GLY A 163 8.52 -7.95 -6.09
N VAL A 164 7.85 -7.41 -5.07
CA VAL A 164 6.51 -7.83 -4.67
C VAL A 164 5.51 -6.69 -4.88
N THR A 165 4.35 -7.02 -5.45
CA THR A 165 3.23 -6.09 -5.63
C THR A 165 2.01 -6.60 -4.88
N THR A 166 1.41 -5.74 -4.08
CA THR A 166 0.21 -6.09 -3.31
C THR A 166 -0.87 -5.02 -3.42
N VAL A 167 -2.09 -5.41 -3.10
CA VAL A 167 -3.20 -4.51 -2.87
C VAL A 167 -3.75 -4.78 -1.48
N VAL A 168 -3.95 -3.74 -0.69
CA VAL A 168 -4.62 -3.81 0.62
C VAL A 168 -6.00 -3.20 0.46
N THR A 169 -7.03 -3.98 0.79
CA THR A 169 -8.41 -3.49 0.71
C THR A 169 -8.98 -3.30 2.09
N GLY A 170 -9.46 -2.09 2.38
CA GLY A 170 -10.31 -1.81 3.54
C GLY A 170 -11.78 -2.02 3.21
N SER A 171 -12.56 -2.61 4.12
CA SER A 171 -14.02 -2.68 4.02
C SER A 171 -14.71 -2.53 5.37
N ARG A 172 -16.02 -2.30 5.33
CA ARG A 172 -16.90 -2.36 6.51
C ARG A 172 -17.78 -3.61 6.57
N GLY A 173 -17.62 -4.54 5.63
CA GLY A 173 -18.46 -5.74 5.47
C GLY A 173 -18.34 -6.75 6.62
N GLU A 174 -17.21 -6.77 7.33
CA GLU A 174 -16.97 -7.63 8.51
C GLU A 174 -16.54 -6.77 9.72
N SER A 175 -17.31 -5.71 10.00
CA SER A 175 -16.95 -4.69 10.99
C SER A 175 -16.82 -5.16 12.45
N GLU A 176 -17.20 -6.41 12.73
CA GLU A 176 -17.19 -7.03 14.05
C GLU A 176 -15.79 -7.54 14.45
N THR A 177 -14.91 -7.84 13.49
CA THR A 177 -13.57 -8.41 13.74
C THR A 177 -12.46 -7.45 13.31
N PHE A 178 -12.38 -6.26 13.91
CA PHE A 178 -11.28 -5.34 13.62
C PHE A 178 -9.92 -5.89 14.11
N PRO A 179 -8.82 -5.80 13.34
CA PRO A 179 -8.67 -5.23 12.00
C PRO A 179 -8.85 -6.28 10.88
N HIS A 180 -8.84 -7.58 11.20
CA HIS A 180 -8.75 -8.67 10.23
C HIS A 180 -9.99 -8.79 9.32
N GLY A 181 -11.15 -8.36 9.80
CA GLY A 181 -12.37 -8.20 9.02
C GLY A 181 -12.39 -6.93 8.18
N TYR A 182 -11.57 -5.93 8.52
CA TYR A 182 -11.52 -4.65 7.81
C TYR A 182 -10.51 -4.66 6.68
N PHE A 183 -9.28 -5.08 6.97
CA PHE A 183 -8.21 -5.05 5.99
C PHE A 183 -7.93 -6.45 5.48
N LYS A 184 -7.82 -6.59 4.15
CA LYS A 184 -7.37 -7.82 3.49
C LYS A 184 -6.17 -7.48 2.62
N LEU A 185 -5.20 -8.38 2.61
CA LEU A 185 -4.01 -8.29 1.78
C LEU A 185 -4.14 -9.22 0.58
N TRP A 186 -3.84 -8.69 -0.60
CA TRP A 186 -3.87 -9.38 -1.86
C TRP A 186 -2.49 -9.31 -2.52
N LEU A 187 -1.92 -10.47 -2.84
CA LEU A 187 -0.61 -10.61 -3.45
C LEU A 187 -0.77 -10.87 -4.95
N LEU A 188 -0.01 -10.15 -5.78
CA LEU A 188 0.04 -10.43 -7.21
C LEU A 188 0.84 -11.71 -7.49
N ASP A 189 0.17 -12.73 -8.02
CA ASP A 189 0.84 -13.82 -8.72
C ASP A 189 1.22 -13.34 -10.12
N THR A 190 2.51 -13.10 -10.38
CA THR A 190 2.99 -12.63 -11.69
C THR A 190 2.92 -13.72 -12.76
N ASN A 191 2.86 -15.01 -12.41
CA ASN A 191 2.69 -16.10 -13.37
C ASN A 191 1.24 -16.23 -13.83
N LEU A 192 0.28 -16.09 -12.92
CA LEU A 192 -1.16 -16.19 -13.23
C LEU A 192 -1.79 -14.85 -13.62
N GLY A 193 -1.25 -13.75 -13.10
CA GLY A 193 -1.68 -12.39 -13.43
C GLY A 193 -2.92 -12.01 -12.64
N LYS A 194 -3.01 -12.57 -11.45
CA LYS A 194 -4.17 -12.50 -10.57
C LYS A 194 -3.69 -12.11 -9.19
N PHE A 195 -4.63 -11.57 -8.42
CA PHE A 195 -4.41 -11.21 -7.03
C PHE A 195 -5.02 -12.29 -6.13
N ASP A 196 -4.19 -12.92 -5.31
CA ASP A 196 -4.58 -13.94 -4.35
C ASP A 196 -4.54 -13.38 -2.94
N ARG A 197 -5.55 -13.71 -2.14
CA ARG A 197 -5.63 -13.27 -0.74
C ARG A 197 -4.72 -14.12 0.14
N ILE A 198 -3.90 -13.50 0.97
CA ILE A 198 -2.89 -14.17 1.83
C ILE A 198 -3.03 -13.91 3.32
#